data_AF-A0A0Q9ZU35-F1
#
_entry.id   AF-A0A0Q9ZU35-F1
#
_cell.length_a   1.000
_cell.length_b   1.000
_cell.length_c   1.000
_cell.angle_alpha   90.00
_cell.angle_beta   90.00
_cell.angle_gamma   90.00
#
_symmetry.space_group_name_H-M   'P 1'
#
loop_
_entity.id
_entity.type
_entity.pdbx_description
1 polymer ?
#
loop_
_entity_poly.entity_id
_entity_poly.type
_entity_poly.pdbx_seq_one_letter_code
_entity_poly.pdbx_strand_id
1 'polypeptide(L)'
;MKKSNQFASPFSAWSGHRLFHVVAGTLIGAMVVTQASAMLPTPEQAVDSSATVQTNATKSSNSSAQAVNSKITASLISVDANGQEVLAPVNASTRLQSGNVLEYQGYFTNTNADRVRKMTVTMSIPEQVELLRTVSPEFPYGSADGNTFARMPLRGKVDNQLQEIPLKYYKAVRWDLEGVGLNDTVVVKYRARVK
;
A
#
# COMPACT_ATOMS: atom_id res chain seq x y z
N MET A 1 -15.22 -42.89 21.23
CA MET A 1 -14.28 -41.77 21.48
C MET A 1 -13.59 -41.42 20.17
N LYS A 2 -13.77 -40.21 19.64
CA LYS A 2 -12.87 -39.54 18.68
C LYS A 2 -13.23 -38.05 18.71
N LYS A 3 -12.51 -37.27 19.53
CA LYS A 3 -12.60 -35.81 19.56
C LYS A 3 -11.77 -35.30 18.37
N SER A 4 -12.42 -34.79 17.33
CA SER A 4 -11.76 -34.06 16.26
C SER A 4 -11.40 -32.67 16.78
N ASN A 5 -10.13 -32.48 17.15
CA ASN A 5 -9.58 -31.14 17.39
C ASN A 5 -9.44 -30.43 16.04
N GLN A 6 -10.44 -29.63 15.68
CA GLN A 6 -10.27 -28.57 14.70
C GLN A 6 -9.41 -27.48 15.33
N PHE A 7 -8.10 -27.55 15.10
CA PHE A 7 -7.24 -26.38 15.24
C PHE A 7 -7.65 -25.39 14.14
N ALA A 8 -8.51 -24.44 14.49
CA ALA A 8 -8.70 -23.25 13.68
C ALA A 8 -7.34 -22.56 13.58
N SER A 9 -6.74 -22.57 12.39
CA SER A 9 -5.54 -21.81 12.10
C SER A 9 -5.81 -20.32 12.36
N PRO A 10 -5.01 -19.61 13.19
CA PRO A 10 -5.25 -18.21 13.52
C PRO A 10 -5.09 -17.25 12.32
N PHE A 11 -4.79 -17.78 11.13
CA PHE A 11 -4.53 -17.03 9.90
C PHE A 11 -5.67 -17.07 8.88
N SER A 12 -6.83 -17.64 9.22
CA SER A 12 -8.02 -17.63 8.36
C SER A 12 -8.62 -16.23 8.13
N ALA A 13 -8.14 -15.21 8.85
CA ALA A 13 -8.59 -13.83 8.74
C ALA A 13 -7.96 -13.04 7.57
N TRP A 14 -7.16 -13.68 6.72
CA TRP A 14 -6.48 -12.98 5.62
C TRP A 14 -7.41 -12.60 4.46
N SER A 15 -8.63 -13.15 4.43
CA SER A 15 -9.70 -12.74 3.53
C SER A 15 -10.64 -11.75 4.21
N GLY A 16 -10.40 -10.44 4.08
CA GLY A 16 -11.43 -9.45 4.44
C GLY A 16 -10.98 -8.06 4.88
N HIS A 17 -9.68 -7.82 5.13
CA HIS A 17 -9.22 -6.50 5.59
C HIS A 17 -8.64 -5.68 4.43
N ARG A 18 -9.00 -4.39 4.36
CA ARG A 18 -8.38 -3.40 3.46
C ARG A 18 -6.90 -3.28 3.79
N LEU A 19 -6.06 -4.02 3.09
CA LEU A 19 -4.64 -4.14 3.43
C LEU A 19 -3.84 -2.87 3.18
N PHE A 20 -4.34 -1.94 2.36
CA PHE A 20 -3.64 -0.70 2.06
C PHE A 20 -4.59 0.47 1.86
N HIS A 21 -4.23 1.62 2.42
CA HIS A 21 -4.68 2.92 1.95
C HIS A 21 -3.52 3.53 1.16
N VAL A 22 -3.74 3.76 -0.13
CA VAL A 22 -2.79 4.48 -0.98
C VAL A 22 -3.46 5.74 -1.47
N VAL A 23 -2.79 6.85 -1.24
CA VAL A 23 -3.22 8.17 -1.68
C VAL A 23 -2.16 8.68 -2.64
N ALA A 24 -2.54 8.83 -3.91
CA ALA A 24 -1.75 9.53 -4.92
C ALA A 24 -2.40 10.90 -5.15
N GLY A 25 -1.77 11.96 -4.65
CA GLY A 25 -2.22 13.34 -4.88
C GLY A 25 -1.44 13.99 -6.01
N THR A 26 -2.13 14.59 -6.98
CA THR A 26 -1.48 15.31 -8.11
C THR A 26 -1.79 16.80 -8.06
N LEU A 27 -0.78 17.65 -8.17
CA LEU A 27 -0.96 19.09 -8.40
C LEU A 27 -0.72 19.41 -9.87
N ILE A 28 -1.81 19.57 -10.63
CA ILE A 28 -1.84 20.25 -11.93
C ILE A 28 -2.39 21.66 -11.66
N GLY A 29 -1.98 22.69 -12.42
CA GLY A 29 -2.16 24.11 -12.11
C GLY A 29 -3.44 24.52 -11.37
N ALA A 30 -3.29 25.39 -10.36
CA ALA A 30 -4.28 25.83 -9.36
C ALA A 30 -4.81 24.70 -8.45
N MET A 31 -4.13 24.54 -7.31
CA MET A 31 -4.46 23.74 -6.12
C MET A 31 -5.74 22.89 -6.17
N VAL A 32 -5.59 21.61 -6.51
CA VAL A 32 -6.50 20.56 -6.05
C VAL A 32 -5.65 19.35 -5.65
N VAL A 33 -5.54 19.09 -4.34
CA VAL A 33 -5.05 17.80 -3.82
C VAL A 33 -6.28 16.89 -3.75
N THR A 34 -6.50 16.05 -4.77
CA THR A 34 -7.56 15.04 -4.72
C THR A 34 -7.04 13.73 -4.15
N GLN A 35 -7.79 13.18 -3.20
CA GLN A 35 -7.57 11.86 -2.62
C GLN A 35 -8.35 10.84 -3.46
N ALA A 36 -7.67 9.83 -3.98
CA ALA A 36 -8.31 8.66 -4.59
C ALA A 36 -8.03 7.44 -3.73
N SER A 37 -9.09 6.77 -3.26
CA SER A 37 -9.02 5.49 -2.55
C SER A 37 -9.35 4.38 -3.54
N ALA A 38 -8.39 3.52 -3.89
CA ALA A 38 -8.67 2.34 -4.69
C ALA A 38 -9.20 1.21 -3.79
N MET A 39 -10.41 0.71 -4.08
CA MET A 39 -10.93 -0.54 -3.49
C MET A 39 -10.60 -1.71 -4.42
N LEU A 40 -10.21 -2.85 -3.85
CA LEU A 40 -10.16 -4.11 -4.59
C LEU A 40 -11.60 -4.55 -4.91
N PRO A 41 -11.91 -5.07 -6.11
CA PRO A 41 -13.23 -5.64 -6.38
C PRO A 41 -13.48 -6.81 -5.42
N THR A 42 -14.55 -6.71 -4.63
CA THR A 42 -15.16 -7.85 -3.96
C THR A 42 -15.66 -8.82 -5.04
N PRO A 43 -15.38 -10.13 -4.97
CA PRO A 43 -16.03 -11.08 -5.85
C PRO A 43 -17.55 -11.02 -5.58
N GLU A 44 -18.27 -10.51 -6.57
CA GLU A 44 -19.72 -10.47 -6.63
C GLU A 44 -20.24 -11.91 -6.63
N GLN A 45 -20.95 -12.30 -5.57
CA GLN A 45 -21.79 -13.48 -5.63
C GLN A 45 -23.03 -13.10 -6.42
N ALA A 46 -23.10 -13.57 -7.66
CA ALA A 46 -24.31 -13.53 -8.45
C ALA A 46 -25.39 -14.38 -7.78
N VAL A 47 -26.46 -13.74 -7.31
CA VAL A 47 -27.82 -14.28 -7.47
C VAL A 47 -28.84 -13.14 -7.51
N ASP A 48 -29.65 -13.27 -8.56
CA ASP A 48 -30.74 -12.46 -9.08
C ASP A 48 -31.88 -12.22 -8.06
N SER A 49 -32.39 -10.99 -7.98
CA SER A 49 -33.81 -10.69 -7.69
C SER A 49 -34.11 -9.19 -7.85
N SER A 50 -35.13 -8.93 -8.66
CA SER A 50 -35.66 -7.62 -9.05
C SER A 50 -36.31 -6.86 -7.88
N ALA A 51 -35.91 -5.60 -7.66
CA ALA A 51 -36.76 -4.58 -7.02
C ALA A 51 -36.30 -3.16 -7.43
N THR A 52 -37.20 -2.44 -8.09
CA THR A 52 -37.06 -1.05 -8.55
C THR A 52 -37.02 -0.07 -7.38
N VAL A 53 -35.99 0.80 -7.28
CA VAL A 53 -36.13 2.19 -6.76
C VAL A 53 -35.06 3.12 -7.37
N GLN A 54 -35.51 3.96 -8.30
CA GLN A 54 -35.28 5.40 -8.36
C GLN A 54 -33.84 5.97 -8.36
N THR A 55 -33.45 6.37 -9.57
CA THR A 55 -32.78 7.64 -9.93
C THR A 55 -32.14 8.44 -8.79
N ASN A 56 -30.81 8.46 -8.78
CA ASN A 56 -30.08 9.72 -8.77
C ASN A 56 -28.88 9.56 -9.69
N ALA A 57 -29.05 10.01 -10.94
CA ALA A 57 -27.94 10.41 -11.76
C ALA A 57 -27.30 11.64 -11.09
N THR A 58 -26.44 11.41 -10.10
CA THR A 58 -25.39 12.37 -9.78
C THR A 58 -24.51 12.40 -11.01
N LYS A 59 -24.81 13.40 -11.84
CA LYS A 59 -23.93 13.97 -12.85
C LYS A 59 -22.57 14.13 -12.17
N SER A 60 -21.72 13.11 -12.32
CA SER A 60 -20.32 13.19 -11.92
C SER A 60 -19.80 14.31 -12.77
N SER A 61 -19.62 15.47 -12.13
CA SER A 61 -18.88 16.56 -12.72
C SER A 61 -17.57 15.93 -13.19
N ASN A 62 -17.37 15.96 -14.51
CA ASN A 62 -16.09 15.73 -15.16
C ASN A 62 -15.08 16.69 -14.52
N SER A 63 -14.57 16.30 -13.36
CA SER A 63 -13.44 16.87 -12.71
C SER A 63 -12.28 16.09 -13.30
N SER A 64 -11.38 16.81 -13.96
CA SER A 64 -10.15 16.34 -14.61
C SER A 64 -9.14 15.74 -13.61
N ALA A 65 -9.61 14.96 -12.64
CA ALA A 65 -8.96 14.73 -11.35
C ALA A 65 -8.93 13.26 -10.93
N GLN A 66 -8.82 12.33 -11.88
CA GLN A 66 -8.43 10.94 -11.62
C GLN A 66 -7.74 10.35 -12.84
N ALA A 67 -6.41 10.47 -12.87
CA ALA A 67 -5.64 10.02 -14.01
C ALA A 67 -4.25 9.53 -13.62
N VAL A 68 -4.20 8.85 -12.48
CA VAL A 68 -3.12 7.96 -12.11
C VAL A 68 -3.75 6.60 -11.79
N ASN A 69 -3.43 5.59 -12.59
CA ASN A 69 -3.77 4.20 -12.28
C ASN A 69 -2.77 3.68 -11.24
N SER A 70 -3.25 2.92 -10.26
CA SER A 70 -2.40 2.34 -9.22
C SER A 70 -2.59 0.83 -9.10
N LYS A 71 -1.48 0.11 -8.95
CA LYS A 71 -1.44 -1.33 -8.65
C LYS A 71 -0.46 -1.58 -7.53
N ILE A 72 -0.85 -2.39 -6.55
CA ILE A 72 0.02 -2.79 -5.44
C ILE A 72 0.22 -4.29 -5.50
N THR A 73 1.44 -4.73 -5.24
CA THR A 73 1.79 -6.15 -5.13
C THR A 73 2.56 -6.39 -3.85
N ALA A 74 2.45 -7.61 -3.32
CA ALA A 74 3.28 -8.11 -2.24
C ALA A 74 3.98 -9.37 -2.73
N SER A 75 5.28 -9.49 -2.47
CA SER A 75 6.07 -10.66 -2.80
C SER A 75 6.86 -11.12 -1.59
N LEU A 76 6.90 -12.42 -1.34
CA LEU A 76 7.80 -13.04 -0.39
C LEU A 76 9.21 -13.04 -0.98
N ILE A 77 10.18 -12.52 -0.24
CA ILE A 77 11.60 -12.70 -0.56
C ILE A 77 11.94 -14.17 -0.28
N SER A 78 12.22 -14.89 -1.35
CA SER A 78 12.68 -16.29 -1.31
C SER A 78 14.09 -16.38 -1.90
N VAL A 79 14.72 -17.54 -1.80
CA VAL A 79 15.99 -17.82 -2.47
C VAL A 79 15.77 -18.90 -3.52
N ASP A 80 16.37 -18.75 -4.70
CA ASP A 80 16.39 -19.78 -5.72
C ASP A 80 17.43 -20.87 -5.42
N ALA A 81 17.54 -21.87 -6.30
CA ALA A 81 18.52 -22.96 -6.18
C ALA A 81 19.98 -22.47 -6.20
N ASN A 82 20.24 -21.26 -6.69
CA ASN A 82 21.56 -20.64 -6.76
C ASN A 82 21.83 -19.72 -5.56
N GLY A 83 20.90 -19.62 -4.60
CA GLY A 83 20.99 -18.72 -3.45
C GLY A 83 20.70 -17.25 -3.78
N GLN A 84 20.17 -16.94 -4.97
CA GLN A 84 19.80 -15.58 -5.34
C GLN A 84 18.41 -15.24 -4.82
N GLU A 85 18.23 -13.99 -4.35
CA GLU A 85 16.92 -13.51 -3.94
C GLU A 85 15.95 -13.49 -5.14
N VAL A 86 14.77 -14.05 -4.94
CA VAL A 86 13.65 -14.01 -5.91
C VAL A 86 12.37 -13.52 -5.23
N LEU A 87 11.53 -12.85 -6.02
CA LEU A 87 10.23 -12.34 -5.58
C LEU A 87 9.15 -13.37 -5.90
N ALA A 88 8.68 -14.10 -4.88
CA ALA A 88 7.56 -15.02 -5.01
C ALA A 88 6.24 -14.28 -4.71
N PRO A 89 5.27 -14.18 -5.64
CA PRO A 89 4.03 -13.46 -5.40
C PRO A 89 3.24 -14.01 -4.20
N VAL A 90 2.77 -13.11 -3.33
CA VAL A 90 1.87 -13.47 -2.24
C VAL A 90 0.44 -13.53 -2.78
N ASN A 91 -0.23 -14.66 -2.55
CA ASN A 91 -1.62 -14.89 -2.91
C ASN A 91 -2.36 -15.61 -1.76
N ALA A 92 -3.65 -15.94 -1.96
CA ALA A 92 -4.49 -16.56 -0.95
C ALA A 92 -3.98 -17.93 -0.44
N SER A 93 -3.15 -18.62 -1.22
CA SER A 93 -2.55 -19.90 -0.87
C SER A 93 -1.17 -19.77 -0.23
N THR A 94 -0.54 -18.59 -0.30
CA THR A 94 0.74 -18.35 0.38
C THR A 94 0.55 -18.51 1.88
N ARG A 95 1.46 -19.24 2.54
CA ARG A 95 1.48 -19.37 4.00
C ARG A 95 2.65 -18.56 4.54
N LEU A 96 2.35 -17.43 5.17
CA LEU A 96 3.38 -16.60 5.80
C LEU A 96 3.66 -17.06 7.23
N GLN A 97 4.92 -16.93 7.63
CA GLN A 97 5.43 -17.23 8.96
C GLN A 97 6.15 -16.01 9.52
N SER A 98 6.21 -15.91 10.86
CA SER A 98 7.03 -14.91 11.53
C SER A 98 8.48 -14.97 11.01
N GLY A 99 9.07 -13.80 10.78
CA GLY A 99 10.41 -13.68 10.20
C GLY A 99 10.46 -13.69 8.68
N ASN A 100 9.38 -14.07 7.96
CA ASN A 100 9.33 -13.90 6.52
C ASN A 100 9.52 -12.42 6.13
N VAL A 101 10.28 -12.17 5.08
CA VAL A 101 10.48 -10.83 4.53
C VAL A 101 9.62 -10.66 3.29
N LEU A 102 8.80 -9.63 3.29
CA LEU A 102 7.95 -9.25 2.17
C LEU A 102 8.50 -7.99 1.51
N GLU A 103 8.41 -7.91 0.19
CA GLU A 103 8.55 -6.69 -0.58
C GLU A 103 7.19 -6.25 -1.09
N TYR A 104 6.78 -5.04 -0.69
CA TYR A 104 5.60 -4.38 -1.21
C TYR A 104 6.02 -3.41 -2.31
N GLN A 105 5.35 -3.46 -3.47
CA GLN A 105 5.61 -2.58 -4.59
C GLN A 105 4.31 -1.90 -5.03
N GLY A 106 4.34 -0.57 -5.12
CA GLY A 106 3.28 0.25 -5.70
C GLY A 106 3.70 0.76 -7.07
N TYR A 107 2.89 0.48 -8.08
CA TYR A 107 3.04 0.94 -9.46
C TYR A 107 2.02 2.04 -9.72
N PHE A 108 2.48 3.19 -10.19
CA PHE A 108 1.65 4.37 -10.42
C PHE A 108 1.85 4.86 -11.84
N THR A 109 0.83 4.65 -12.68
CA THR A 109 0.86 5.00 -14.10
C THR A 109 0.04 6.25 -14.34
N ASN A 110 0.67 7.30 -14.87
CA ASN A 110 -0.09 8.49 -15.28
C ASN A 110 -0.86 8.19 -16.57
N THR A 111 -2.17 8.39 -16.54
CA THR A 111 -3.06 8.21 -17.70
C THR A 111 -3.58 9.54 -18.23
N ASN A 112 -3.11 10.68 -17.69
CA ASN A 112 -3.38 12.00 -18.27
C ASN A 112 -2.54 12.21 -19.53
N ALA A 113 -3.11 12.93 -20.51
CA ALA A 113 -2.34 13.49 -21.62
C ALA A 113 -1.22 14.43 -21.13
N ASP A 114 -1.48 15.16 -20.05
CA ASP A 114 -0.50 16.05 -19.43
C ASP A 114 0.43 15.34 -18.45
N ARG A 115 1.65 15.89 -18.32
CA ARG A 115 2.63 15.43 -17.34
C ARG A 115 2.18 15.75 -15.92
N VAL A 116 2.21 14.74 -15.03
CA VAL A 116 2.06 14.94 -13.59
C VAL A 116 3.36 15.52 -13.05
N ARG A 117 3.32 16.81 -12.69
CA ARG A 117 4.52 17.54 -12.21
C ARG A 117 4.99 17.04 -10.85
N LYS A 118 4.06 16.82 -9.93
CA LYS A 118 4.30 16.31 -8.58
C LYS A 118 3.24 15.28 -8.21
N MET A 119 3.68 14.16 -7.66
CA MET A 119 2.85 13.09 -7.15
C MET A 119 3.36 12.65 -5.78
N THR A 120 2.54 12.85 -4.75
CA THR A 120 2.84 12.31 -3.43
C THR A 120 2.18 10.94 -3.29
N VAL A 121 2.96 9.93 -2.97
CA VAL A 121 2.52 8.55 -2.76
C VAL A 121 2.77 8.14 -1.32
N THR A 122 1.72 7.70 -0.63
CA THR A 122 1.84 7.09 0.70
C THR A 122 1.47 5.61 0.63
N MET A 123 2.32 4.74 1.17
CA MET A 123 2.00 3.34 1.43
C MET A 123 1.92 3.07 2.94
N SER A 124 0.78 2.54 3.39
CA SER A 124 0.62 2.05 4.76
C SER A 124 1.44 0.78 5.01
N ILE A 125 1.90 0.61 6.25
CA ILE A 125 2.57 -0.60 6.74
C ILE A 125 1.52 -1.43 7.51
N PRO A 126 1.20 -2.66 7.08
CA PRO A 126 0.24 -3.52 7.78
C PRO A 126 0.68 -3.81 9.22
N GLU A 127 -0.28 -3.97 10.12
CA GLU A 127 0.00 -4.16 11.55
C GLU A 127 0.76 -5.45 11.86
N GLN A 128 0.64 -6.46 10.99
CA GLN A 128 1.26 -7.78 11.09
C GLN A 128 2.73 -7.79 10.68
N VAL A 129 3.24 -6.68 10.14
CA VAL A 129 4.64 -6.55 9.72
C VAL A 129 5.32 -5.37 10.38
N GLU A 130 6.64 -5.38 10.39
CA GLU A 130 7.48 -4.24 10.77
C GLU A 130 8.37 -3.84 9.61
N LEU A 131 8.53 -2.53 9.40
CA LEU A 131 9.32 -1.98 8.31
C LEU A 131 10.79 -2.41 8.43
N LEU A 132 11.40 -2.77 7.30
CA LEU A 132 12.83 -2.91 7.15
C LEU A 132 13.40 -1.67 6.45
N ARG A 133 14.71 -1.43 6.60
CA ARG A 133 15.36 -0.24 6.03
C ARG A 133 15.35 -0.21 4.50
N THR A 134 15.15 -1.35 3.83
CA THR A 134 15.08 -1.44 2.37
C THR A 134 13.82 -0.75 1.85
N VAL A 135 14.02 0.39 1.20
CA VAL A 135 13.00 1.22 0.57
C VAL A 135 13.52 1.75 -0.76
N SER A 136 12.64 2.02 -1.71
CA SER A 136 13.01 2.66 -2.97
C SER A 136 11.81 3.42 -3.56
N PRO A 137 11.97 4.59 -4.19
CA PRO A 137 13.19 5.40 -4.26
C PRO A 137 13.76 5.76 -2.88
N GLU A 138 15.04 6.10 -2.83
CA GLU A 138 15.74 6.44 -1.59
C GLU A 138 15.18 7.73 -0.94
N PHE A 139 15.51 7.91 0.34
CA PHE A 139 15.11 9.06 1.15
C PHE A 139 13.60 9.31 1.28
N PRO A 140 12.74 8.30 1.51
CA PRO A 140 11.33 8.57 1.78
C PRO A 140 11.11 9.32 3.10
N TYR A 141 9.88 9.76 3.28
CA TYR A 141 9.35 10.15 4.57
C TYR A 141 8.75 8.92 5.27
N GLY A 142 8.85 8.87 6.60
CA GLY A 142 8.17 7.89 7.44
C GLY A 142 7.11 8.54 8.29
N SER A 143 6.22 7.73 8.86
CA SER A 143 5.24 8.17 9.86
C SER A 143 5.05 7.08 10.92
N ALA A 144 4.97 7.49 12.19
CA ALA A 144 4.66 6.59 13.32
C ALA A 144 3.17 6.60 13.71
N ASP A 145 2.39 7.57 13.21
CA ASP A 145 0.96 7.76 13.48
C ASP A 145 0.08 7.58 12.23
N GLY A 146 0.70 7.41 11.06
CA GLY A 146 0.04 7.32 9.75
C GLY A 146 -0.32 8.68 9.13
N ASN A 147 -0.11 9.80 9.84
CA ASN A 147 -0.63 11.12 9.45
C ASN A 147 0.48 12.18 9.37
N THR A 148 1.43 12.15 10.31
CA THR A 148 2.55 13.09 10.37
C THR A 148 3.76 12.44 9.72
N PHE A 149 4.32 13.11 8.71
CA PHE A 149 5.43 12.60 7.92
C PHE A 149 6.69 13.43 8.12
N ALA A 150 7.80 12.76 8.40
CA ALA A 150 9.14 13.37 8.48
C ALA A 150 10.17 12.48 7.78
N ARG A 151 11.33 13.05 7.42
CA ARG A 151 12.39 12.28 6.74
C ARG A 151 12.84 11.11 7.60
N MET A 152 13.06 9.97 6.96
CA MET A 152 13.61 8.78 7.64
C MET A 152 15.11 8.96 7.90
N PRO A 153 15.64 8.50 9.06
CA PRO A 153 14.90 7.93 10.18
C PRO A 153 14.17 8.98 11.03
N LEU A 154 12.97 8.63 11.49
CA LEU A 154 12.21 9.42 12.44
C LEU A 154 12.95 9.54 13.77
N ARG A 155 12.87 10.73 14.36
CA ARG A 155 13.43 11.03 15.68
C ARG A 155 12.32 11.54 16.59
N GLY A 156 12.33 11.08 17.83
CA GLY A 156 11.41 11.49 18.88
C GLY A 156 12.17 11.78 20.17
N LYS A 157 11.51 12.46 21.12
CA LYS A 157 12.07 12.63 22.46
C LYS A 157 11.62 11.48 23.35
N VAL A 158 12.57 10.78 23.96
CA VAL A 158 12.36 9.81 25.04
C VAL A 158 13.22 10.27 26.20
N ASP A 159 12.63 10.48 27.38
CA ASP A 159 13.32 11.00 28.57
C ASP A 159 14.14 12.27 28.30
N ASN A 160 13.55 13.20 27.52
CA ASN A 160 14.15 14.46 27.10
C ASN A 160 15.41 14.34 26.20
N GLN A 161 15.76 13.12 25.76
CA GLN A 161 16.82 12.87 24.79
C GLN A 161 16.23 12.62 23.40
N LEU A 162 16.88 13.16 22.37
CA LEU A 162 16.49 12.89 20.98
C LEU A 162 16.99 11.51 20.56
N GLN A 163 16.07 10.59 20.30
CA GLN A 163 16.37 9.21 19.90
C GLN A 163 15.71 8.87 18.57
N GLU A 164 16.33 7.98 17.81
CA GLU A 164 15.71 7.36 16.64
C GLU A 164 14.51 6.51 17.08
N ILE A 165 13.37 6.71 16.42
CA ILE A 165 12.19 5.86 16.61
C ILE A 165 12.46 4.52 15.91
N PRO A 166 12.34 3.38 16.62
CA PRO A 166 12.52 2.07 16.00
C PRO A 166 11.53 1.80 14.86
N LEU A 167 11.99 1.13 13.79
CA LEU A 167 11.18 0.86 12.59
C LEU A 167 9.90 0.06 12.85
N LYS A 168 9.86 -0.75 13.91
CA LYS A 168 8.66 -1.49 14.34
C LYS A 168 7.45 -0.60 14.70
N TYR A 169 7.70 0.69 14.96
CA TYR A 169 6.65 1.66 15.26
C TYR A 169 6.15 2.43 14.02
N TYR A 170 6.74 2.21 12.85
CA TYR A 170 6.34 2.93 11.65
C TYR A 170 5.01 2.36 11.13
N LYS A 171 4.15 3.27 10.68
CA LYS A 171 2.79 2.99 10.19
C LYS A 171 2.63 3.32 8.71
N ALA A 172 3.46 4.20 8.14
CA ALA A 172 3.46 4.50 6.71
C ALA A 172 4.83 4.97 6.21
N VAL A 173 5.04 4.82 4.90
CA VAL A 173 6.16 5.37 4.13
C VAL A 173 5.60 6.24 3.01
N ARG A 174 6.20 7.40 2.76
CA ARG A 174 5.74 8.37 1.76
C ARG A 174 6.86 8.86 0.86
N TRP A 175 6.56 8.98 -0.42
CA TRP A 175 7.45 9.52 -1.45
C TRP A 175 6.80 10.73 -2.10
N ASP A 176 7.63 11.72 -2.43
CA ASP A 176 7.27 12.79 -3.35
C ASP A 176 8.01 12.53 -4.66
N LEU A 177 7.24 12.24 -5.71
CA LEU A 177 7.71 11.87 -7.03
C LEU A 177 7.45 13.03 -7.98
N GLU A 178 8.33 13.23 -8.95
CA GLU A 178 8.22 14.36 -9.87
C GLU A 178 8.21 13.89 -11.32
N GLY A 179 7.39 14.58 -12.10
CA GLY A 179 7.53 14.56 -13.55
C GLY A 179 7.17 13.26 -14.25
N VAL A 180 6.04 12.65 -13.92
CA VAL A 180 5.52 11.43 -14.56
C VAL A 180 4.80 11.81 -15.86
N GLY A 181 5.34 11.41 -17.02
CA GLY A 181 4.76 11.66 -18.34
C GLY A 181 3.52 10.82 -18.64
N LEU A 182 2.88 11.03 -19.79
CA LEU A 182 1.74 10.21 -20.23
C LEU A 182 2.19 8.74 -20.38
N ASN A 183 1.44 7.83 -19.77
CA ASN A 183 1.70 6.38 -19.70
C ASN A 183 2.99 5.97 -18.98
N ASP A 184 3.74 6.92 -18.43
CA ASP A 184 4.89 6.61 -17.58
C ASP A 184 4.40 5.97 -16.27
N THR A 185 5.14 4.95 -15.83
CA THR A 185 4.89 4.28 -14.56
C THR A 185 6.07 4.49 -13.64
N VAL A 186 5.80 5.02 -12.45
CA VAL A 186 6.77 5.08 -11.36
C VAL A 186 6.48 3.97 -10.35
N VAL A 187 7.55 3.42 -9.78
CA VAL A 187 7.47 2.33 -8.81
C VAL A 187 8.08 2.78 -7.50
N VAL A 188 7.35 2.58 -6.40
CA VAL A 188 7.88 2.69 -5.04
C VAL A 188 7.78 1.34 -4.36
N LYS A 189 8.69 1.07 -3.42
CA LYS A 189 8.72 -0.18 -2.68
C LYS A 189 9.29 -0.04 -1.29
N TYR A 190 8.88 -0.94 -0.42
CA TYR A 190 9.52 -1.17 0.87
C TYR A 190 9.52 -2.66 1.22
N ARG A 191 10.50 -3.08 2.02
CA ARG A 191 10.49 -4.40 2.63
C ARG A 191 10.00 -4.33 4.06
N ALA A 192 9.31 -5.37 4.49
CA ALA A 192 8.87 -5.52 5.87
C ALA A 192 9.00 -6.98 6.30
N ARG A 193 9.16 -7.19 7.60
CA ARG A 193 9.25 -8.52 8.20
C ARG A 193 7.93 -8.85 8.91
N VAL A 194 7.43 -10.06 8.72
CA VAL A 194 6.28 -10.60 9.44
C VAL A 194 6.64 -10.78 10.93
N LYS A 195 5.78 -10.28 11.81
CA LYS A 195 5.93 -10.37 13.27
C LYS A 195 5.75 -11.80 13.78
#